data_AF-A0A528CL47-F1
#
_entry.id   AF-A0A528CL47-F1
#
_cell.length_a   1.000
_cell.length_b   1.000
_cell.length_c   1.000
_cell.angle_alpha   90.00
_cell.angle_beta   90.00
_cell.angle_gamma   90.00
#
_symmetry.space_group_name_H-M   'P 1'
#
loop_
_entity.id
_entity.type
_entity.pdbx_description
1 polymer ?
#
loop_
_entity_poly.entity_id
_entity_poly.type
_entity_poly.pdbx_seq_one_letter_code
_entity_poly.pdbx_strand_id
1 'polypeptide(L)'
;MNAHDPAWTQHRLLASRRREFLGAPIHALTMVETLAIADEAMTLRRPLHHVVVNVAKLVNMRNNTELRDDVATADVINVDGIGVLWGARLCGVALPERVAGVDIMINLLSLCANRGFKPFLLGAEQSVLDA
;
A
#
# COMPACT_ATOMS: atom_id res chain seq x y z
N MET A 1 -17.53 -8.24 1.63
CA MET A 1 -17.19 -9.64 1.93
C MET A 1 -15.77 -9.87 1.43
N ASN A 2 -14.77 -9.33 2.14
CA ASN A 2 -13.36 -9.55 1.81
C ASN A 2 -12.93 -10.79 2.59
N ALA A 3 -12.88 -11.93 1.91
CA ALA A 3 -12.09 -13.04 2.40
C ALA A 3 -10.63 -12.57 2.30
N HIS A 4 -10.06 -12.11 3.41
CA HIS A 4 -8.61 -11.97 3.54
C HIS A 4 -8.01 -13.31 3.16
N ASP A 5 -7.31 -13.37 2.01
CA ASP A 5 -6.53 -14.55 1.65
C ASP A 5 -5.37 -14.61 2.65
N PRO A 6 -5.36 -15.58 3.60
CA PRO A 6 -4.33 -15.65 4.63
C PRO A 6 -2.93 -15.88 4.06
N ALA A 7 -2.80 -16.14 2.76
CA ALA A 7 -1.52 -16.44 2.15
C ALA A 7 -0.59 -15.21 1.99
N TRP A 8 -1.07 -13.96 2.03
CA TRP A 8 -0.15 -12.80 2.12
C TRP A 8 0.45 -12.62 3.51
N THR A 9 -0.25 -13.04 4.57
CA THR A 9 0.26 -13.04 5.95
C THR A 9 1.52 -13.88 6.11
N GLN A 10 1.67 -14.93 5.29
CA GLN A 10 2.84 -15.82 5.28
C GLN A 10 3.95 -15.36 4.30
N HIS A 11 3.73 -14.29 3.54
CA HIS A 11 4.69 -13.82 2.55
C HIS A 11 5.96 -13.30 3.25
N ARG A 12 7.08 -14.00 3.07
CA ARG A 12 8.33 -13.78 3.81
C ARG A 12 8.79 -12.32 3.81
N LEU A 13 8.71 -11.65 2.66
CA LEU A 13 9.11 -10.24 2.56
C LEU A 13 8.19 -9.33 3.38
N LEU A 14 6.86 -9.47 3.23
CA LEU A 14 5.88 -8.64 3.94
C LEU A 14 6.04 -8.81 5.46
N ALA A 15 6.15 -10.06 5.92
CA ALA A 15 6.41 -10.37 7.32
C ALA A 15 7.70 -9.71 7.84
N SER A 16 8.80 -9.78 7.08
CA SER A 16 10.08 -9.16 7.48
C SER A 16 10.08 -7.62 7.45
N ARG A 17 9.20 -7.02 6.65
CA ARG A 17 9.10 -5.57 6.45
C ARG A 17 8.03 -4.91 7.31
N ARG A 18 7.21 -5.67 8.05
CA ARG A 18 6.18 -5.11 8.95
C ARG A 18 6.83 -4.29 10.07
N ARG A 19 6.31 -3.10 10.30
CA ARG A 19 6.69 -2.18 11.38
C ARG A 19 5.42 -1.61 12.00
N GLU A 20 5.61 -0.97 13.15
CA GLU A 20 4.57 -0.22 13.84
C GLU A 20 5.07 1.22 14.03
N PHE A 21 4.19 2.19 13.74
CA PHE A 21 4.49 3.60 13.96
C PHE A 21 3.22 4.31 14.43
N LEU A 22 3.29 4.94 15.62
CA LEU A 22 2.17 5.64 16.25
C LEU A 22 0.88 4.80 16.33
N GLY A 23 1.00 3.50 16.62
CA GLY A 23 -0.13 2.57 16.74
C GLY A 23 -0.75 2.15 15.41
N ALA A 24 -0.14 2.50 14.28
CA ALA A 24 -0.55 2.04 12.96
C ALA A 24 0.48 1.07 12.37
N PRO A 25 0.03 -0.04 11.75
CA PRO A 25 0.92 -0.90 11.00
C PRO A 25 1.37 -0.24 9.71
N ILE A 26 2.64 -0.43 9.35
CA ILE A 26 3.22 0.00 8.07
C ILE A 26 4.21 -1.04 7.57
N HIS A 27 4.53 -1.03 6.28
CA HIS A 27 5.58 -1.85 5.71
C HIS A 27 6.76 -0.98 5.25
N ALA A 28 7.97 -1.35 5.68
CA ALA A 28 9.23 -0.73 5.30
C ALA A 28 9.70 -1.21 3.91
N LEU A 29 8.82 -1.11 2.91
CA LEU A 29 9.06 -1.54 1.53
C LEU A 29 9.60 -0.38 0.69
N THR A 30 10.42 -0.74 -0.29
CA THR A 30 10.77 0.11 -1.42
C THR A 30 9.69 0.03 -2.52
N MET A 31 9.69 0.99 -3.45
CA MET A 31 8.85 0.99 -4.65
C MET A 31 9.07 -0.28 -5.47
N VAL A 32 10.34 -0.69 -5.64
CA VAL A 32 10.68 -1.91 -6.39
C VAL A 32 10.07 -3.14 -5.74
N GLU A 33 10.19 -3.28 -4.42
CA GLU A 33 9.58 -4.39 -3.68
C GLU A 33 8.05 -4.34 -3.75
N THR A 34 7.44 -3.16 -3.61
CA THR A 34 5.98 -2.98 -3.73
C THR A 34 5.47 -3.42 -5.11
N LEU A 35 6.14 -3.00 -6.19
CA LEU A 35 5.74 -3.39 -7.54
C LEU A 35 5.95 -4.88 -7.79
N ALA A 36 7.02 -5.48 -7.25
CA ALA A 36 7.26 -6.92 -7.37
C ALA A 36 6.16 -7.75 -6.69
N ILE A 37 5.68 -7.32 -5.51
CA ILE A 37 4.56 -7.98 -4.80
C ILE A 37 3.26 -7.88 -5.62
N ALA A 38 2.97 -6.70 -6.17
CA ALA A 38 1.79 -6.51 -7.02
C ALA A 38 1.87 -7.35 -8.31
N ASP A 39 3.06 -7.42 -8.91
CA ASP A 39 3.33 -8.24 -10.09
C ASP A 39 3.12 -9.74 -9.82
N GLU A 40 3.61 -10.22 -8.67
CA GLU A 40 3.37 -11.57 -8.19
C GLU A 40 1.88 -11.84 -7.98
N ALA A 41 1.17 -10.93 -7.31
CA ALA A 41 -0.27 -11.04 -7.07
C ALA A 41 -1.06 -11.19 -8.37
N MET A 42 -0.79 -10.33 -9.35
CA MET A 42 -1.44 -10.37 -10.67
C MET A 42 -1.08 -11.64 -11.44
N THR A 43 0.18 -12.09 -11.38
CA THR A 43 0.66 -13.32 -12.03
C THR A 43 -0.03 -14.55 -11.47
N LEU A 44 -0.10 -14.65 -10.14
CA LEU A 44 -0.75 -15.76 -9.43
C LEU A 44 -2.28 -15.65 -9.42
N ARG A 45 -2.85 -14.55 -9.92
CA ARG A 45 -4.28 -14.21 -9.85
C ARG A 45 -4.82 -14.27 -8.42
N ARG A 46 -4.03 -13.77 -7.48
CA ARG A 46 -4.38 -13.71 -6.06
C ARG A 46 -4.75 -12.28 -5.69
N PRO A 47 -5.91 -12.04 -5.04
CA PRO A 47 -6.28 -10.71 -4.58
C PRO A 47 -5.20 -10.12 -3.66
N LEU A 48 -4.93 -8.83 -3.79
CA LEU A 48 -4.00 -8.09 -2.95
C LEU A 48 -4.62 -6.73 -2.60
N HIS A 49 -4.84 -6.48 -1.31
CA HIS A 49 -5.29 -5.20 -0.81
C HIS A 49 -4.09 -4.32 -0.45
N HIS A 50 -3.84 -3.29 -1.25
CA HIS A 50 -2.77 -2.34 -1.04
C HIS A 50 -3.32 -0.98 -0.60
N VAL A 51 -2.75 -0.42 0.46
CA VAL A 51 -3.05 0.92 0.94
C VAL A 51 -1.78 1.73 1.15
N VAL A 52 -1.93 3.04 1.11
CA VAL A 52 -0.89 3.99 1.50
C VAL A 52 -1.31 4.78 2.75
N VAL A 53 -0.33 5.07 3.61
CA VAL A 53 -0.51 5.85 4.84
C VAL A 53 0.30 7.14 4.76
N ASN A 54 -0.40 8.26 4.81
CA ASN A 54 0.16 9.61 4.96
C ASN A 54 -0.16 10.18 6.36
N VAL A 55 0.33 11.39 6.65
CA VAL A 55 0.13 12.03 7.97
C VAL A 55 -1.36 12.21 8.28
N ALA A 56 -2.16 12.68 7.32
CA ALA A 56 -3.59 12.89 7.52
C ALA A 56 -4.31 11.58 7.84
N LYS A 57 -4.03 10.51 7.08
CA LYS A 57 -4.60 9.18 7.33
C LYS A 57 -4.18 8.65 8.71
N LEU A 58 -2.92 8.82 9.10
CA LEU A 58 -2.41 8.42 10.42
C LEU A 58 -3.13 9.13 11.57
N VAL A 59 -3.35 10.43 11.46
CA VAL A 59 -4.09 11.21 12.45
C VAL A 59 -5.56 10.79 12.49
N ASN A 60 -6.20 10.65 11.32
CA ASN A 60 -7.62 10.29 11.23
C ASN A 60 -7.92 8.89 11.80
N MET A 61 -7.03 7.93 11.63
CA MET A 61 -7.17 6.58 12.20
C MET A 61 -7.30 6.56 13.73
N ARG A 62 -6.87 7.62 14.44
CA ARG A 62 -7.00 7.70 15.90
C ARG A 62 -8.45 7.80 16.37
N ASN A 63 -9.31 8.43 15.56
CA ASN A 63 -10.70 8.71 15.91
C ASN A 63 -11.70 8.05 14.94
N ASN A 64 -11.21 7.29 13.95
CA ASN A 64 -12.03 6.57 12.98
C ASN A 64 -11.67 5.09 12.97
N THR A 65 -12.46 4.29 13.68
CA THR A 65 -12.28 2.85 13.83
C THR A 65 -12.37 2.11 12.50
N GLU A 66 -13.30 2.50 11.62
CA GLU A 66 -13.49 1.88 10.30
C GLU A 66 -12.25 2.06 9.41
N LEU A 67 -11.73 3.30 9.33
CA LEU A 67 -10.49 3.59 8.60
C LEU A 67 -9.29 2.82 9.19
N ARG A 68 -9.22 2.72 10.51
CA ARG A 68 -8.14 1.99 11.20
C ARG A 68 -8.21 0.50 10.87
N ASP A 69 -9.39 -0.11 10.88
CA ASP A 69 -9.56 -1.53 10.58
C ASP A 69 -9.29 -1.84 9.10
N ASP A 70 -9.73 -0.96 8.19
CA ASP A 70 -9.42 -1.05 6.76
C ASP A 70 -7.90 -1.07 6.50
N VAL A 71 -7.18 -0.09 7.06
CA VAL A 71 -5.72 -0.02 6.91
C VAL A 71 -5.02 -1.18 7.62
N ALA A 72 -5.43 -1.54 8.82
CA ALA A 72 -4.76 -2.56 9.62
C ALA A 72 -4.83 -3.95 8.98
N THR A 73 -5.90 -4.19 8.22
CA THR A 73 -6.14 -5.47 7.54
C THR A 73 -5.63 -5.50 6.09
N ALA A 74 -5.12 -4.40 5.54
CA ALA A 74 -4.50 -4.42 4.22
C ALA A 74 -3.23 -5.29 4.18
N ASP A 75 -3.04 -5.99 3.05
CA ASP A 75 -1.91 -6.89 2.82
C ASP A 75 -0.60 -6.11 2.70
N VAL A 76 -0.62 -4.97 1.99
CA VAL A 76 0.53 -4.09 1.82
C VAL A 76 0.15 -2.67 2.26
N ILE A 77 1.04 -2.04 3.02
CA ILE A 77 0.81 -0.73 3.65
C ILE A 77 2.05 0.12 3.43
N ASN A 78 2.08 0.91 2.36
CA ASN A 78 3.22 1.77 2.05
C ASN A 78 3.15 3.10 2.78
N VAL A 79 4.33 3.70 3.00
CA VAL A 79 4.46 5.03 3.58
C VAL A 79 4.45 6.09 2.48
N ASP A 80 3.40 6.90 2.47
CA ASP A 80 3.20 7.98 1.51
C ASP A 80 3.29 9.33 2.20
N GLY A 81 4.42 10.02 2.00
CA GLY A 81 4.64 11.35 2.52
C GLY A 81 5.90 11.45 3.39
N ILE A 82 6.59 12.58 3.23
CA ILE A 82 7.87 12.81 3.91
C ILE A 82 7.72 12.90 5.43
N GLY A 83 6.58 13.42 5.91
CA GLY A 83 6.30 13.56 7.34
C GLY A 83 6.22 12.22 8.08
N VAL A 84 5.56 11.22 7.49
CA VAL A 84 5.53 9.86 8.07
C VAL A 84 6.91 9.21 8.01
N LEU A 85 7.61 9.36 6.88
CA LEU A 85 8.96 8.82 6.72
C LEU A 85 9.93 9.36 7.78
N TRP A 86 9.94 10.69 7.96
CA TRP A 86 10.82 11.35 8.92
C TRP A 86 10.40 11.06 10.36
N GLY A 87 9.10 11.15 10.67
CA GLY A 87 8.59 10.84 12.02
C GLY A 87 8.94 9.42 12.45
N ALA A 88 8.77 8.43 11.57
CA ALA A 88 9.15 7.05 11.83
C ALA A 88 10.66 6.90 12.08
N ARG A 89 11.50 7.51 11.24
CA ARG A 89 12.96 7.49 11.42
C ARG A 89 13.41 8.14 12.72
N LEU A 90 12.80 9.27 13.11
CA LEU A 90 13.06 9.94 14.38
C LEU A 90 12.67 9.06 15.59
N CYS A 91 11.65 8.23 15.45
CA CYS A 91 11.25 7.23 16.45
C CYS A 91 12.04 5.90 16.36
N GLY A 92 13.13 5.85 15.60
CA GLY A 92 13.97 4.66 15.45
C GLY A 92 13.41 3.58 14.51
N VAL A 93 12.31 3.85 13.80
CA VAL A 93 11.74 2.93 12.82
C VAL A 93 12.43 3.15 11.47
N ALA A 94 13.28 2.18 11.09
CA ALA A 94 13.99 2.22 9.82
C ALA A 94 13.03 1.99 8.64
N LEU A 95 12.78 3.04 7.88
CA LEU A 95 12.05 3.03 6.61
C LEU A 95 13.00 3.39 5.46
N PRO A 96 13.04 2.58 4.38
CA PRO A 96 14.01 2.77 3.31
C PRO A 96 13.75 4.05 2.51
N GLU A 97 12.49 4.32 2.16
CA GLU A 97 12.12 5.46 1.32
C GLU A 97 10.64 5.82 1.46
N ARG A 98 10.25 6.91 0.79
CA ARG A 98 8.85 7.31 0.60
C ARG A 98 8.33 6.62 -0.66
N VAL A 99 7.20 5.93 -0.55
CA VAL A 99 6.55 5.25 -1.68
C VAL A 99 5.17 5.88 -1.88
N ALA A 100 5.09 6.88 -2.75
CA ALA A 100 3.86 7.66 -2.93
C ALA A 100 2.79 6.90 -3.74
N GLY A 101 1.52 7.05 -3.37
CA GLY A 101 0.43 6.33 -4.03
C GLY A 101 0.31 6.64 -5.52
N VAL A 102 0.53 7.90 -5.92
CA VAL A 102 0.51 8.32 -7.33
C VAL A 102 1.61 7.65 -8.15
N ASP A 103 2.82 7.52 -7.59
CA ASP A 103 3.95 6.90 -8.27
C ASP A 103 3.72 5.39 -8.41
N ILE A 104 3.13 4.74 -7.38
CA ILE A 104 2.72 3.33 -7.45
C ILE A 104 1.71 3.13 -8.58
N MET A 105 0.68 3.98 -8.66
CA MET A 105 -0.34 3.90 -9.71
C MET A 105 0.25 4.00 -11.12
N ILE A 106 1.10 5.01 -11.37
CA ILE A 106 1.76 5.21 -12.68
C ILE A 106 2.63 4.00 -13.04
N ASN A 107 3.40 3.48 -12.09
CA ASN A 107 4.26 2.33 -12.31
C ASN A 107 3.47 1.02 -12.52
N LEU A 108 2.36 0.82 -11.80
CA LEU A 108 1.47 -0.32 -12.01
C LEU A 108 0.80 -0.28 -13.38
N LEU A 109 0.33 0.87 -13.83
CA LEU A 109 -0.24 1.01 -15.18
C LEU A 109 0.79 0.67 -16.26
N SER A 110 2.03 1.13 -16.08
CA SER A 110 3.15 0.80 -16.97
C SER A 110 3.47 -0.71 -16.96
N LEU A 111 3.49 -1.32 -15.77
CA LEU A 111 3.67 -2.76 -15.60
C LEU A 111 2.55 -3.55 -16.30
N CYS A 112 1.29 -3.13 -16.13
CA CYS A 112 0.14 -3.73 -16.79
C CYS A 112 0.26 -3.67 -18.31
N ALA A 113 0.65 -2.52 -18.87
CA ALA A 113 0.88 -2.37 -20.31
C ALA A 113 1.97 -3.32 -20.82
N ASN A 114 3.07 -3.47 -20.07
CA ASN A 114 4.19 -4.34 -20.45
C ASN A 114 3.85 -5.84 -20.34
N ARG A 115 3.04 -6.23 -19.35
CA ARG A 115 2.71 -7.63 -19.05
C ARG A 115 1.37 -8.10 -19.59
N GLY A 116 0.57 -7.20 -20.17
CA GLY A 116 -0.77 -7.50 -20.69
C GLY A 116 -1.84 -7.68 -19.61
N PHE A 117 -1.63 -7.12 -18.40
CA PHE A 117 -2.69 -7.06 -17.39
C PHE A 117 -3.71 -5.99 -17.75
N LYS A 118 -4.94 -6.15 -17.28
CA LYS A 118 -6.08 -5.30 -17.63
C LYS A 118 -6.50 -4.47 -16.41
N PRO A 119 -6.05 -3.21 -16.30
CA PRO A 119 -6.48 -2.35 -15.21
C PRO A 119 -7.96 -1.97 -15.35
N PHE A 120 -8.61 -1.74 -14.22
CA PHE A 120 -9.94 -1.14 -14.14
C PHE A 120 -9.86 0.06 -13.20
N LEU A 121 -10.35 1.22 -13.66
CA LEU A 121 -10.32 2.47 -12.89
C LEU A 121 -11.71 2.70 -12.30
N LEU A 122 -11.79 2.77 -10.97
CA LEU A 122 -13.03 2.96 -10.24
C LEU A 122 -12.92 4.17 -9.31
N GLY A 123 -13.81 5.15 -9.52
CA GLY A 123 -13.85 6.42 -8.79
C GLY A 123 -13.48 7.60 -9.67
N ALA A 124 -13.68 8.82 -9.15
CA ALA A 124 -13.72 10.10 -9.86
C ALA A 124 -15.06 10.40 -10.57
N GLU A 125 -15.23 11.66 -10.98
CA GLU A 125 -16.36 12.07 -11.82
C GLU A 125 -16.20 11.50 -13.23
N GLN A 126 -17.32 11.20 -13.90
CA GLN A 126 -17.31 10.60 -15.24
C GLN A 126 -16.48 11.41 -16.25
N SER A 127 -16.56 12.73 -16.18
CA SER A 127 -15.79 13.66 -17.01
C SER A 127 -14.27 13.53 -16.86
N VAL A 128 -13.79 13.06 -15.70
CA VAL A 128 -12.36 12.85 -15.43
C VAL A 128 -11.89 11.51 -15.98
N LEU A 129 -12.78 10.50 -16.04
CA LEU A 129 -12.46 9.17 -16.57
C LEU A 129 -12.49 9.11 -18.09
N ASP A 130 -13.34 9.93 -18.71
CA ASP A 130 -13.54 9.95 -20.18
C ASP A 130 -12.52 10.82 -20.93
N ALA A 131 -11.72 11.63 -20.21
CA ALA A 131 -10.74 12.58 -20.75
C ALA A 131 -9.42 11.90 -21.13
#